data_AF-A0A8J4VJ94-F1
#
_entry.id   AF-A0A8J4VJ94-F1
#
_cell.length_a   1.000
_cell.length_b   1.000
_cell.length_c   1.000
_cell.angle_alpha   90.00
_cell.angle_beta   90.00
_cell.angle_gamma   90.00
#
_symmetry.space_group_name_H-M   'P 1'
#
loop_
_entity.id
_entity.type
_entity.pdbx_description
1 polymer ?
#
loop_
_entity_poly.entity_id
_entity_poly.type
_entity_poly.pdbx_seq_one_letter_code
_entity_poly.pdbx_strand_id
1 'polypeptide(L)'
;MFLKLHHLSSLCFEYLGKESETLKIAGSFRDFENTNSNKTDSGPEDDLREMGKKAAWSVSSCKPGNGVSALRDENLETYWQSDGAQPHLVNIQFQKKVKLQLVVLYVDFKLDESYTPSKISIRAGDGFHNLKEIKTVELLKPSGWVYLSLSGNDPRETFVNTFMLQIAVLSNHLNGRDTHVRQIKVYGPRPNPIPHQPFHFTSREFITYSFVR
;
A
#
# COMPACT_ATOMS: atom_id res chain seq x y z
N MET A 1 38.04 43.48 1.05
CA MET A 1 38.44 42.12 1.50
C MET A 1 37.30 41.17 1.15
N PHE A 2 37.33 40.61 -0.06
CA PHE A 2 36.41 39.58 -0.55
C PHE A 2 37.29 38.40 -0.95
N LEU A 3 37.04 37.20 -0.43
CA LEU A 3 37.72 35.98 -0.87
C LEU A 3 36.78 35.16 -1.78
N LYS A 4 37.29 34.86 -2.98
CA LYS A 4 36.82 33.86 -3.94
C LYS A 4 37.30 32.47 -3.54
N LEU A 5 36.52 31.44 -3.92
CA LEU A 5 36.96 30.11 -4.40
C LEU A 5 35.75 29.47 -5.12
N HIS A 6 35.62 29.60 -6.44
CA HIS A 6 36.06 28.69 -7.52
C HIS A 6 35.39 27.29 -7.57
N HIS A 7 34.39 27.18 -8.46
CA HIS A 7 34.25 26.26 -9.61
C HIS A 7 34.74 24.81 -9.51
N LEU A 8 33.86 23.85 -9.85
CA LEU A 8 34.02 22.66 -10.72
C LEU A 8 32.59 22.11 -10.99
N SER A 9 31.93 22.41 -12.11
CA SER A 9 32.07 21.90 -13.50
C SER A 9 31.21 20.66 -13.80
N SER A 10 30.25 20.90 -14.69
CA SER A 10 29.55 19.96 -15.59
C SER A 10 30.45 18.85 -16.18
N LEU A 11 29.91 17.63 -16.25
CA LEU A 11 30.20 16.50 -17.16
C LEU A 11 29.28 15.35 -16.68
N CYS A 12 28.57 14.55 -17.49
CA CYS A 12 28.49 14.37 -18.92
C CYS A 12 27.21 13.53 -19.12
N PHE A 13 26.18 14.08 -19.78
CA PHE A 13 25.01 13.33 -20.24
C PHE A 13 25.09 13.33 -21.77
N GLU A 14 25.56 12.22 -22.34
CA GLU A 14 25.24 11.72 -23.69
C GLU A 14 26.25 10.62 -24.08
N TYR A 15 25.82 9.35 -24.15
CA TYR A 15 25.83 8.56 -25.38
C TYR A 15 25.19 7.15 -25.19
N LEU A 16 24.25 6.87 -26.09
CA LEU A 16 23.81 5.57 -26.66
C LEU A 16 22.83 4.64 -25.91
N GLY A 17 21.64 4.52 -26.52
CA GLY A 17 21.24 3.23 -27.10
C GLY A 17 20.00 2.56 -26.50
N LYS A 18 18.86 2.72 -27.21
CA LYS A 18 17.68 1.84 -27.28
C LYS A 18 17.75 0.49 -26.53
N GLU A 19 16.84 0.27 -25.57
CA GLU A 19 15.73 -0.72 -25.63
C GLU A 19 15.12 -1.04 -24.24
N SER A 20 13.79 -1.24 -24.22
CA SER A 20 12.98 -1.87 -23.16
C SER A 20 12.73 -1.08 -21.86
N GLU A 21 11.67 -0.26 -21.87
CA GLU A 21 10.94 0.18 -20.68
C GLU A 21 10.30 -1.02 -19.96
N THR A 22 10.91 -1.45 -18.86
CA THR A 22 10.22 -2.13 -17.75
C THR A 22 10.50 -1.33 -16.49
N LEU A 23 9.53 -0.52 -16.08
CA LEU A 23 9.58 0.24 -14.83
C LEU A 23 9.54 -0.72 -13.65
N LYS A 24 10.73 -1.06 -13.14
CA LYS A 24 10.94 -1.76 -11.87
C LYS A 24 10.63 -0.79 -10.73
N ILE A 25 9.43 -0.89 -10.14
CA ILE A 25 9.16 -0.29 -8.83
C ILE A 25 8.58 -1.35 -7.90
N ALA A 26 9.49 -2.19 -7.39
CA ALA A 26 9.36 -2.76 -6.06
C ALA A 26 10.60 -2.29 -5.29
N GLY A 27 10.55 -1.05 -4.81
CA GLY A 27 11.60 -0.50 -3.96
C GLY A 27 11.67 -1.30 -2.67
N SER A 28 12.78 -2.03 -2.50
CA SER A 28 13.16 -2.63 -1.23
C SER A 28 13.43 -1.50 -0.23
N PHE A 29 12.72 -1.51 0.91
CA PHE A 29 12.85 -0.54 2.00
C PHE A 29 14.20 -0.61 2.76
N ARG A 30 15.22 -1.26 2.21
CA ARG A 30 16.51 -1.50 2.89
C ARG A 30 17.48 -0.31 2.86
N ASP A 31 17.17 0.77 2.16
CA ASP A 31 18.07 1.93 2.06
C ASP A 31 17.87 2.98 3.18
N PHE A 32 17.08 2.69 4.22
CA PHE A 32 16.84 3.64 5.32
C PHE A 32 17.44 3.27 6.69
N GLU A 33 18.11 2.13 6.82
CA GLU A 33 18.74 1.75 8.11
C GLU A 33 20.27 1.70 8.00
N ASN A 34 20.92 2.85 8.15
CA ASN A 34 22.15 2.93 8.95
C ASN A 34 22.55 4.39 9.24
N THR A 35 22.19 4.90 10.41
CA THR A 35 23.06 5.76 11.23
C THR A 35 22.50 5.85 12.65
N ASN A 36 23.35 5.53 13.61
CA ASN A 36 23.03 5.34 15.01
C ASN A 36 22.78 6.66 15.77
N SER A 37 22.02 6.51 16.85
CA SER A 37 21.94 7.32 18.09
C SER A 37 20.94 8.49 18.20
N ASN A 38 19.96 8.25 19.09
CA ASN A 38 19.20 9.19 19.91
C ASN A 38 18.39 10.30 19.20
N LYS A 39 17.19 9.95 18.74
CA LYS A 39 16.09 10.90 18.55
C LYS A 39 14.75 10.22 18.83
N THR A 40 14.18 10.51 19.99
CA THR A 40 12.74 10.35 20.24
C THR A 40 12.04 11.53 19.57
N ASP A 41 11.67 11.40 18.30
CA ASP A 41 10.75 12.33 17.63
C ASP A 41 10.03 11.54 16.53
N SER A 42 8.72 11.45 16.65
CA SER A 42 7.83 10.55 15.89
C SER A 42 7.98 10.75 14.38
N GLY A 43 8.47 9.74 13.68
CA GLY A 43 8.59 9.74 12.23
C GLY A 43 7.22 9.71 11.51
N PRO A 44 7.20 9.98 10.18
CA PRO A 44 6.00 10.07 9.34
C PRO A 44 5.15 8.78 9.22
N GLU A 45 5.47 7.72 9.95
CA GLU A 45 4.63 6.52 10.07
C GLU A 45 3.43 6.72 11.03
N ASP A 46 3.46 7.72 11.92
CA ASP A 46 2.37 7.94 12.90
C ASP A 46 1.12 8.63 12.29
N ASP A 47 1.22 9.09 11.03
CA ASP A 47 0.16 9.84 10.34
C ASP A 47 -0.88 8.97 9.64
N LEU A 48 -0.67 7.65 9.56
CA LEU A 48 -1.60 6.72 8.92
C LEU A 48 -2.39 5.92 9.96
N ARG A 49 -3.63 5.57 9.60
CA ARG A 49 -4.53 4.75 10.40
C ARG A 49 -5.06 3.59 9.57
N GLU A 50 -5.07 2.39 10.15
CA GLU A 50 -5.69 1.21 9.55
C GLU A 50 -7.22 1.40 9.48
N MET A 51 -7.77 1.21 8.28
CA MET A 51 -9.16 1.50 7.95
C MET A 51 -10.00 0.25 7.70
N GLY A 52 -9.38 -0.92 7.55
CA GLY A 52 -10.06 -2.17 7.17
C GLY A 52 -11.16 -2.60 8.14
N LYS A 53 -11.03 -2.28 9.44
CA LYS A 53 -12.09 -2.56 10.43
C LYS A 53 -13.40 -1.79 10.19
N LYS A 54 -13.38 -0.74 9.36
CA LYS A 54 -14.57 0.07 9.02
C LYS A 54 -15.24 -0.36 7.71
N ALA A 55 -14.71 -1.39 7.04
CA ALA A 55 -15.19 -1.85 5.75
C ALA A 55 -15.88 -3.22 5.87
N ALA A 56 -16.82 -3.45 4.97
CA ALA A 56 -17.27 -4.79 4.63
C ALA A 56 -16.31 -5.38 3.58
N TRP A 57 -15.92 -6.63 3.79
CA TRP A 57 -14.99 -7.35 2.93
C TRP A 57 -15.68 -8.53 2.26
N SER A 58 -15.43 -8.72 0.97
CA SER A 58 -15.83 -9.93 0.24
C SER A 58 -14.74 -10.36 -0.71
N VAL A 59 -14.74 -11.64 -1.08
CA VAL A 59 -13.85 -12.22 -2.08
C VAL A 59 -14.66 -12.82 -3.21
N SER A 60 -14.10 -12.84 -4.42
CA SER A 60 -14.75 -13.46 -5.59
C SER A 60 -15.07 -14.94 -5.41
N SER A 61 -14.20 -15.68 -4.72
CA SER A 61 -14.31 -17.10 -4.42
C SER A 61 -13.43 -17.44 -3.23
N CYS A 62 -13.70 -18.56 -2.57
CA CYS A 62 -12.81 -19.10 -1.55
C CYS A 62 -13.04 -20.60 -1.35
N LYS A 63 -11.96 -21.33 -1.03
CA LYS A 63 -12.11 -22.67 -0.47
C LYS A 63 -12.74 -22.62 0.94
N PRO A 64 -13.50 -23.65 1.35
CA PRO A 64 -14.04 -23.72 2.70
C PRO A 64 -12.94 -23.56 3.77
N GLY A 65 -13.15 -22.66 4.72
CA GLY A 65 -12.19 -22.36 5.80
C GLY A 65 -11.13 -21.29 5.45
N ASN A 66 -10.85 -21.05 4.17
CA ASN A 66 -9.80 -20.13 3.70
C ASN A 66 -10.41 -18.89 3.05
N GLY A 67 -11.29 -18.19 3.76
CA GLY A 67 -12.07 -17.05 3.27
C GLY A 67 -11.53 -15.68 3.72
N VAL A 68 -12.42 -14.69 3.73
CA VAL A 68 -12.15 -13.30 4.12
C VAL A 68 -11.51 -13.18 5.51
N SER A 69 -11.89 -14.04 6.46
CA SER A 69 -11.39 -13.98 7.84
C SER A 69 -9.87 -14.10 7.91
N ALA A 70 -9.28 -14.98 7.10
CA ALA A 70 -7.84 -15.19 7.06
C ALA A 70 -7.08 -13.95 6.55
N LEU A 71 -7.70 -13.10 5.72
CA LEU A 71 -7.07 -11.87 5.24
C LEU A 71 -6.86 -10.83 6.34
N ARG A 72 -7.44 -11.02 7.53
CA ARG A 72 -7.68 -9.97 8.54
C ARG A 72 -7.47 -10.42 9.99
N ASP A 73 -7.05 -11.66 10.21
CA ASP A 73 -6.91 -12.28 11.54
C ASP A 73 -5.57 -12.00 12.24
N GLU A 74 -4.69 -11.20 11.62
CA GLU A 74 -3.33 -10.90 12.09
C GLU A 74 -2.43 -12.14 12.25
N ASN A 75 -2.78 -13.26 11.60
CA ASN A 75 -1.97 -14.48 11.57
C ASN A 75 -1.36 -14.66 10.18
N LEU A 76 -0.05 -14.92 10.11
CA LEU A 76 0.66 -15.11 8.83
C LEU A 76 0.66 -16.57 8.37
N GLU A 77 0.24 -17.49 9.23
CA GLU A 77 0.12 -18.93 8.90
C GLU A 77 -1.18 -19.24 8.15
N THR A 78 -2.22 -18.44 8.36
CA THR A 78 -3.51 -18.55 7.67
C THR A 78 -3.50 -17.73 6.37
N TYR A 79 -4.38 -18.10 5.44
CA TYR A 79 -4.48 -17.42 4.15
C TYR A 79 -5.89 -17.55 3.56
N TRP A 80 -6.27 -16.54 2.78
CA TRP A 80 -7.33 -16.71 1.81
C TRP A 80 -6.80 -17.56 0.66
N GLN A 81 -7.59 -18.54 0.25
CA GLN A 81 -7.34 -19.33 -0.95
C GLN A 81 -8.52 -19.17 -1.89
N SER A 82 -8.31 -18.59 -3.07
CA SER A 82 -9.35 -18.51 -4.09
C SER A 82 -9.71 -19.90 -4.65
N ASP A 83 -10.87 -20.01 -5.28
CA ASP A 83 -11.36 -21.25 -5.90
C ASP A 83 -12.30 -20.90 -7.06
N GLY A 84 -11.73 -20.38 -8.14
CA GLY A 84 -12.52 -19.77 -9.21
C GLY A 84 -11.71 -19.37 -10.44
N ALA A 85 -12.35 -18.67 -11.37
CA ALA A 85 -11.68 -18.11 -12.52
C ALA A 85 -10.98 -16.78 -12.16
N GLN A 86 -9.81 -16.54 -12.76
CA GLN A 86 -9.15 -15.25 -12.69
C GLN A 86 -9.97 -14.17 -13.43
N PRO A 87 -9.88 -12.89 -13.01
CA PRO A 87 -9.10 -12.39 -11.87
C PRO A 87 -9.73 -12.71 -10.51
N HIS A 88 -8.89 -12.99 -9.50
CA HIS A 88 -9.37 -13.19 -8.13
C HIS A 88 -9.50 -11.85 -7.42
N LEU A 89 -10.69 -11.56 -6.91
CA LEU A 89 -11.02 -10.23 -6.38
C LEU A 89 -11.14 -10.25 -4.86
N VAL A 90 -10.58 -9.23 -4.21
CA VAL A 90 -10.92 -8.80 -2.86
C VAL A 90 -11.59 -7.44 -2.94
N ASN A 91 -12.83 -7.34 -2.44
CA ASN A 91 -13.63 -6.12 -2.45
C ASN A 91 -13.71 -5.56 -1.02
N ILE A 92 -13.46 -4.26 -0.89
CA ILE A 92 -13.41 -3.55 0.40
C ILE A 92 -14.35 -2.35 0.28
N GLN A 93 -15.52 -2.44 0.93
CA GLN A 93 -16.60 -1.47 0.81
C GLN A 93 -16.78 -0.70 2.11
N PHE A 94 -16.76 0.63 2.03
CA PHE A 94 -16.94 1.53 3.16
C PHE A 94 -18.34 2.14 3.12
N GLN A 95 -18.98 2.28 4.29
CA GLN A 95 -20.29 2.93 4.40
C GLN A 95 -20.26 4.44 4.12
N LYS A 96 -19.09 5.07 4.23
CA LYS A 96 -18.86 6.49 3.95
C LYS A 96 -17.64 6.62 3.04
N LYS A 97 -17.58 7.71 2.25
CA LYS A 97 -16.41 8.00 1.42
C LYS A 97 -15.19 8.18 2.32
N VAL A 98 -14.14 7.39 2.08
CA VAL A 98 -12.90 7.43 2.84
C VAL A 98 -11.75 7.94 1.98
N LYS A 99 -10.72 8.45 2.65
CA LYS A 99 -9.41 8.73 2.05
C LYS A 99 -8.50 7.53 2.31
N LEU A 100 -7.91 6.97 1.27
CA LEU A 100 -6.93 5.89 1.35
C LEU A 100 -5.62 6.33 0.70
N GLN A 101 -4.50 5.87 1.24
CA GLN A 101 -3.17 6.19 0.75
C GLN A 101 -2.33 4.94 0.48
N LEU A 102 -2.56 3.86 1.21
CA LEU A 102 -1.69 2.69 1.19
C LEU A 102 -2.48 1.39 1.36
N VAL A 103 -2.17 0.40 0.53
CA VAL A 103 -2.58 -1.00 0.70
C VAL A 103 -1.33 -1.79 1.04
N VAL A 104 -1.42 -2.65 2.05
CA VAL A 104 -0.33 -3.53 2.44
C VAL A 104 -0.82 -4.97 2.39
N LEU A 105 -0.06 -5.84 1.74
CA LEU A 105 -0.37 -7.25 1.54
C LEU A 105 0.75 -8.09 2.17
N TYR A 106 0.45 -9.23 2.77
CA TYR A 106 1.47 -10.24 3.05
C TYR A 106 1.33 -11.40 2.07
N VAL A 107 2.39 -11.63 1.30
CA VAL A 107 2.52 -12.70 0.30
C VAL A 107 3.94 -13.24 0.33
N ASP A 108 4.12 -14.56 0.23
CA ASP A 108 5.44 -15.18 0.29
C ASP A 108 5.62 -16.29 -0.75
N PHE A 109 6.49 -16.03 -1.73
CA PHE A 109 6.79 -16.95 -2.81
C PHE A 109 7.38 -18.28 -2.36
N LYS A 110 8.16 -18.29 -1.28
CA LYS A 110 8.79 -19.52 -0.79
C LYS A 110 7.77 -20.43 -0.10
N LEU A 111 6.75 -19.86 0.52
CA LEU A 111 5.68 -20.60 1.18
C LEU A 111 4.58 -21.02 0.20
N ASP A 112 4.25 -20.17 -0.76
CA ASP A 112 3.04 -20.32 -1.58
C ASP A 112 3.32 -20.71 -3.04
N GLU A 113 4.57 -20.65 -3.52
CA GLU A 113 5.01 -21.05 -4.87
C GLU A 113 4.07 -20.51 -5.97
N SER A 114 3.32 -21.39 -6.65
CA SER A 114 2.38 -21.03 -7.72
C SER A 114 1.14 -20.27 -7.24
N TYR A 115 0.78 -20.35 -5.96
CA TYR A 115 -0.34 -19.58 -5.40
C TYR A 115 -0.01 -18.11 -5.17
N THR A 116 1.26 -17.72 -5.32
CA THR A 116 1.72 -16.35 -5.07
C THR A 116 1.26 -15.40 -6.18
N PRO A 117 0.55 -14.29 -5.88
CA PRO A 117 0.25 -13.26 -6.86
C PRO A 117 1.50 -12.76 -7.58
N SER A 118 1.47 -12.69 -8.92
CA SER A 118 2.54 -12.08 -9.73
C SER A 118 2.12 -10.74 -10.33
N LYS A 119 0.82 -10.50 -10.51
CA LYS A 119 0.29 -9.23 -11.03
C LYS A 119 -1.00 -8.85 -10.32
N ILE A 120 -1.02 -7.64 -9.76
CA ILE A 120 -2.15 -7.11 -9.00
C ILE A 120 -2.58 -5.78 -9.61
N SER A 121 -3.89 -5.61 -9.82
CA SER A 121 -4.53 -4.34 -10.18
C SER A 121 -5.31 -3.81 -8.98
N ILE A 122 -5.09 -2.55 -8.65
CA ILE A 122 -5.83 -1.81 -7.62
C ILE A 122 -6.81 -0.88 -8.30
N ARG A 123 -8.08 -1.02 -7.94
CA ARG A 123 -9.19 -0.27 -8.52
C ARG A 123 -9.98 0.42 -7.42
N ALA A 124 -10.52 1.60 -7.70
CA ALA A 124 -11.45 2.24 -6.77
C ALA A 124 -12.62 2.91 -7.50
N GLY A 125 -13.71 3.09 -6.77
CA GLY A 125 -14.94 3.70 -7.28
C GLY A 125 -15.93 4.00 -6.16
N ASP A 126 -17.18 4.20 -6.53
CA ASP A 126 -18.29 4.32 -5.59
C ASP A 126 -19.05 2.99 -5.40
N GLY A 127 -18.86 2.02 -6.31
CA GLY A 127 -19.43 0.67 -6.24
C GLY A 127 -18.94 -0.22 -7.39
N PHE A 128 -19.48 -1.44 -7.50
CA PHE A 128 -19.00 -2.45 -8.46
C PHE A 128 -19.02 -2.00 -9.93
N HIS A 129 -19.97 -1.15 -10.32
CA HIS A 129 -20.18 -0.75 -11.71
C HIS A 129 -19.30 0.42 -12.19
N ASN A 130 -18.58 1.09 -11.28
CA ASN A 130 -17.79 2.29 -11.61
C ASN A 130 -16.35 2.24 -11.10
N LEU A 131 -15.85 1.03 -10.82
CA LEU A 131 -14.45 0.82 -10.46
C LEU A 131 -13.54 1.23 -11.62
N LYS A 132 -12.54 2.07 -11.33
CA LYS A 132 -11.47 2.44 -12.25
C LYS A 132 -10.15 1.91 -11.74
N GLU A 133 -9.33 1.37 -12.63
CA GLU A 133 -7.96 0.99 -12.30
C GLU A 133 -7.13 2.24 -12.00
N ILE A 134 -6.50 2.23 -10.82
CA ILE A 134 -5.63 3.32 -10.35
C ILE A 134 -4.17 2.92 -10.54
N LYS A 135 -3.86 1.64 -10.29
CA LYS A 135 -2.49 1.15 -10.31
C LYS A 135 -2.45 -0.34 -10.63
N THR A 136 -1.49 -0.73 -11.45
CA THR A 136 -1.14 -2.13 -11.67
C THR A 136 0.30 -2.35 -11.26
N VAL A 137 0.56 -3.44 -10.53
CA VAL A 137 1.86 -3.76 -9.94
C VAL A 137 2.22 -5.20 -10.27
N GLU A 138 3.47 -5.40 -10.68
CA GLU A 138 4.05 -6.72 -10.88
C GLU A 138 4.92 -7.08 -9.67
N LEU A 139 4.72 -8.28 -9.14
CA LEU A 139 5.45 -8.81 -7.99
C LEU A 139 6.44 -9.85 -8.49
N LEU A 140 7.70 -9.72 -8.07
CA LEU A 140 8.78 -10.60 -8.50
C LEU A 140 9.24 -11.47 -7.31
N LYS A 141 8.57 -12.61 -7.13
CA LYS A 141 8.85 -13.56 -6.04
C LYS A 141 8.90 -12.85 -4.67
N PRO A 142 7.81 -12.15 -4.27
CA PRO A 142 7.80 -11.41 -3.01
C PRO A 142 8.01 -12.34 -1.81
N SER A 143 8.56 -11.83 -0.71
CA SER A 143 8.75 -12.59 0.53
C SER A 143 8.46 -11.69 1.73
N GLY A 144 7.18 -11.55 2.08
CA GLY A 144 6.71 -10.80 3.23
C GLY A 144 5.74 -9.66 2.88
N TRP A 145 5.83 -8.56 3.63
CA TRP A 145 4.95 -7.40 3.45
C TRP A 145 5.27 -6.63 2.16
N VAL A 146 4.27 -6.45 1.33
CA VAL A 146 4.29 -5.66 0.10
C VAL A 146 3.47 -4.39 0.30
N TYR A 147 4.09 -3.24 0.08
CA TYR A 147 3.51 -1.91 0.29
C TYR A 147 3.14 -1.27 -1.04
N LEU A 148 1.84 -1.09 -1.28
CA LEU A 148 1.29 -0.55 -2.51
C LEU A 148 0.75 0.86 -2.25
N SER A 149 1.57 1.88 -2.53
CA SER A 149 1.08 3.26 -2.49
C SER A 149 -0.03 3.47 -3.51
N LEU A 150 -1.11 4.11 -3.07
CA LEU A 150 -2.26 4.53 -3.88
C LEU A 150 -2.11 5.97 -4.40
N SER A 151 -1.06 6.68 -3.98
CA SER A 151 -0.81 8.04 -4.43
C SER A 151 -0.47 8.07 -5.91
N GLY A 152 -0.98 9.08 -6.62
CA GLY A 152 -0.55 9.40 -7.98
C GLY A 152 0.82 10.08 -8.03
N ASN A 153 1.22 10.51 -9.22
CA ASN A 153 2.49 11.22 -9.43
C ASN A 153 2.42 12.70 -9.02
N ASP A 154 1.21 13.26 -8.91
CA ASP A 154 0.98 14.64 -8.47
C ASP A 154 0.76 14.68 -6.94
N PRO A 155 1.39 15.61 -6.20
CA PRO A 155 1.12 15.81 -4.78
C PRO A 155 -0.36 16.07 -4.43
N ARG A 156 -1.19 16.49 -5.38
CA ARG A 156 -2.65 16.64 -5.20
C ARG A 156 -3.37 15.30 -5.19
N GLU A 157 -2.73 14.25 -5.70
CA GLU A 157 -3.22 12.87 -5.76
C GLU A 157 -2.64 12.00 -4.64
N THR A 158 -2.26 12.59 -3.50
CA THR A 158 -1.78 11.84 -2.32
C THR A 158 -2.79 10.80 -1.84
N PHE A 159 -4.09 11.09 -1.96
CA PHE A 159 -5.15 10.25 -1.44
C PHE A 159 -6.16 9.86 -2.51
N VAL A 160 -6.57 8.59 -2.48
CA VAL A 160 -7.74 8.10 -3.22
C VAL A 160 -8.98 8.28 -2.35
N ASN A 161 -9.93 9.08 -2.84
CA ASN A 161 -11.24 9.26 -2.21
C ASN A 161 -12.24 8.26 -2.79
N THR A 162 -12.70 7.28 -2.01
CA THR A 162 -13.51 6.17 -2.54
C THR A 162 -14.51 5.62 -1.52
N PHE A 163 -15.60 5.01 -2.00
CA PHE A 163 -16.46 4.12 -1.19
C PHE A 163 -16.07 2.65 -1.34
N MET A 164 -15.40 2.28 -2.42
CA MET A 164 -15.04 0.89 -2.71
C MET A 164 -13.65 0.78 -3.31
N LEU A 165 -12.79 0.01 -2.65
CA LEU A 165 -11.50 -0.42 -3.16
C LEU A 165 -11.61 -1.90 -3.59
N GLN A 166 -11.06 -2.24 -4.75
CA GLN A 166 -10.97 -3.62 -5.24
C GLN A 166 -9.52 -3.95 -5.55
N ILE A 167 -9.05 -5.06 -4.99
CA ILE A 167 -7.74 -5.65 -5.28
C ILE A 167 -8.00 -6.84 -6.18
N ALA A 168 -7.47 -6.80 -7.41
CA ALA A 168 -7.63 -7.85 -8.40
C ALA A 168 -6.30 -8.54 -8.65
N VAL A 169 -6.18 -9.80 -8.23
CA VAL A 169 -5.06 -10.67 -8.62
C VAL A 169 -5.31 -11.12 -10.05
N LEU A 170 -4.56 -10.53 -10.99
CA LEU A 170 -4.72 -10.77 -12.42
C LEU A 170 -4.00 -12.04 -12.87
N SER A 171 -2.86 -12.35 -12.25
CA SER A 171 -2.11 -13.58 -12.49
C SER A 171 -1.26 -13.96 -11.26
N ASN A 172 -0.93 -15.25 -11.18
CA ASN A 172 -0.01 -15.79 -10.19
C ASN A 172 1.29 -16.26 -10.84
N HIS A 173 2.33 -16.41 -10.02
CA HIS A 173 3.58 -17.02 -10.43
C HIS A 173 3.36 -18.46 -10.92
N LEU A 174 4.26 -18.93 -11.80
CA LEU A 174 4.26 -20.29 -12.33
C LEU A 174 2.93 -20.69 -13.01
N ASN A 175 2.17 -19.70 -13.50
CA ASN A 175 0.83 -19.87 -14.06
C ASN A 175 -0.16 -20.55 -13.09
N GLY A 176 -0.02 -20.32 -11.79
CA GLY A 176 -0.92 -20.88 -10.79
C GLY A 176 -2.36 -20.39 -10.97
N ARG A 177 -3.30 -21.32 -10.81
CA ARG A 177 -4.73 -21.09 -11.01
C ARG A 177 -5.33 -20.25 -9.89
N ASP A 178 -5.18 -20.69 -8.65
CA ASP A 178 -5.71 -20.02 -7.45
C ASP A 178 -4.64 -19.18 -6.77
N THR A 179 -5.03 -18.33 -5.83
CA THR A 179 -4.12 -17.40 -5.14
C THR A 179 -4.16 -17.55 -3.63
N HIS A 180 -3.01 -17.34 -2.98
CA HIS A 180 -2.87 -17.20 -1.54
C HIS A 180 -2.53 -15.75 -1.18
N VAL A 181 -3.31 -15.17 -0.28
CA VAL A 181 -2.97 -13.91 0.39
C VAL A 181 -3.17 -14.12 1.89
N ARG A 182 -2.12 -13.86 2.66
CA ARG A 182 -2.09 -14.15 4.11
C ARG A 182 -2.64 -13.02 4.94
N GLN A 183 -2.44 -11.77 4.50
CA GLN A 183 -2.91 -10.60 5.25
C GLN A 183 -3.10 -9.40 4.33
N ILE A 184 -4.11 -8.58 4.61
CA ILE A 184 -4.33 -7.29 3.92
C ILE A 184 -4.65 -6.22 4.92
N LYS A 185 -3.94 -5.10 4.84
CA LYS A 185 -4.21 -3.87 5.59
C LYS A 185 -4.41 -2.70 4.63
N VAL A 186 -5.35 -1.82 4.95
CA VAL A 186 -5.61 -0.62 4.15
C VAL A 186 -5.53 0.58 5.06
N TYR A 187 -4.80 1.60 4.63
CA TYR A 187 -4.47 2.76 5.43
C TYR A 187 -4.96 4.03 4.77
N GLY A 188 -5.49 4.92 5.62
CA GLY A 188 -5.85 6.29 5.29
C GLY A 188 -5.19 7.27 6.26
N PRO A 189 -5.37 8.58 6.05
CA PRO A 189 -4.83 9.58 6.96
C PRO A 189 -5.47 9.45 8.34
N ARG A 190 -4.68 9.63 9.39
CA ARG A 190 -5.16 9.73 10.76
C ARG A 190 -5.98 11.04 10.88
N PRO A 191 -7.25 10.96 11.29
CA PRO A 191 -8.04 12.18 11.50
C PRO A 191 -7.38 13.06 12.57
N ASN A 192 -7.40 14.38 12.38
CA ASN A 192 -7.03 15.30 13.45
C ASN A 192 -7.96 15.04 14.66
N PRO A 193 -7.41 14.74 15.86
CA PRO A 193 -8.22 14.52 17.05
C PRO A 193 -9.04 15.76 17.45
N ILE A 194 -8.65 16.95 16.98
CA ILE A 194 -9.32 18.21 17.30
C ILE A 194 -10.23 18.61 16.12
N PRO A 195 -11.56 18.63 16.32
CA PRO A 195 -12.48 19.08 15.29
C PRO A 195 -12.18 20.52 14.85
N HIS A 196 -12.28 20.80 13.55
CA HIS A 196 -12.11 22.13 12.94
C HIS A 196 -10.71 22.75 13.00
N GLN A 197 -9.69 22.05 13.50
CA GLN A 197 -8.33 22.54 13.50
C GLN A 197 -7.59 22.12 12.20
N PRO A 198 -7.05 23.09 11.40
CA PRO A 198 -6.42 22.79 10.12
C PRO A 198 -4.98 22.25 10.23
N PHE A 199 -4.41 22.22 11.45
CA PHE A 199 -3.04 21.77 11.71
C PHE A 199 -3.00 20.78 12.88
N HIS A 200 -1.98 19.93 12.89
CA HIS A 200 -1.69 19.00 13.98
C HIS A 200 -0.77 19.66 15.00
N PHE A 201 -1.05 19.48 16.28
CA PHE A 201 -0.06 19.80 17.31
C PHE A 201 1.03 18.74 17.30
N THR A 202 2.28 19.19 17.26
CA THR A 202 3.46 18.30 17.26
C THR A 202 4.11 18.20 18.64
N SER A 203 3.93 19.20 19.51
CA SER A 203 4.51 19.18 20.86
C SER A 203 3.60 18.48 21.87
N ARG A 204 4.22 17.79 22.84
CA ARG A 204 3.50 17.11 23.94
C ARG A 204 2.66 18.08 24.77
N GLU A 205 3.14 19.29 25.00
CA GLU A 205 2.43 20.30 25.77
C GLU A 205 1.09 20.62 25.10
N PHE A 206 1.09 20.92 23.81
CA PHE A 206 -0.13 21.26 23.09
C PHE A 206 -1.08 20.07 22.92
N ILE A 207 -0.57 18.86 22.71
CA ILE A 207 -1.39 17.65 22.64
C ILE A 207 -2.09 17.38 23.99
N THR A 208 -1.38 17.56 25.11
CA THR A 208 -1.90 17.26 26.46
C THR A 208 -3.14 18.08 26.80
N TYR A 209 -3.21 19.33 26.35
CA TYR A 209 -4.34 20.23 26.61
C TYR A 209 -5.29 20.38 25.42
N SER A 210 -5.18 19.53 24.40
CA SER A 210 -5.93 19.68 23.15
C SER A 210 -7.40 19.24 23.22
N PHE A 211 -7.78 18.42 24.21
CA PHE A 211 -9.18 18.05 24.44
C PHE A 211 -9.45 17.87 25.94
N VAL A 212 -10.68 18.22 26.36
CA VAL A 212 -11.19 17.90 27.70
C VAL A 212 -11.96 16.58 27.59
N ARG A 213 -11.69 15.63 28.48
CA ARG A 213 -12.30 14.29 28.47
C ARG A 213 -13.57 14.24 29.31
#